data_AF-A0A3R8RVE9-F1
#
_entry.id   AF-A0A3R8RVE9-F1
#
_cell.length_a   1.000
_cell.length_b   1.000
_cell.length_c   1.000
_cell.angle_alpha   90.00
_cell.angle_beta   90.00
_cell.angle_gamma   90.00
#
_symmetry.space_group_name_H-M   'P 1'
#
loop_
_entity.id
_entity.type
_entity.pdbx_description
1 polymer ?
#
loop_
_entity_poly.entity_id
_entity_poly.type
_entity_poly.pdbx_seq_one_letter_code
_entity_poly.pdbx_strand_id
1 'polypeptide(L)'
;MRGFGGSRPWSDVTTALAPLPDHPDDNGPELTPIQCAAILPRLQEPAGRCYEGSVDPLLQRHIDDASQLAVVLQLCVEKDVDLIFG
;
A
#
# COMPACT_ATOMS: atom_id res chain seq x y z
N MET A 1 -13.66 1.44 -10.97
CA MET A 1 -12.78 1.26 -12.15
C MET A 1 -13.36 0.17 -13.06
N ARG A 2 -13.23 0.26 -14.40
CA ARG A 2 -13.51 -0.87 -15.32
C ARG A 2 -12.24 -1.72 -15.43
N GLY A 3 -12.28 -2.96 -14.94
CA GLY A 3 -11.08 -3.79 -14.75
C GLY A 3 -10.64 -4.63 -15.94
N PHE A 4 -9.33 -4.93 -15.98
CA PHE A 4 -8.64 -5.96 -16.77
C PHE A 4 -9.31 -6.34 -18.11
N GLY A 5 -9.38 -5.39 -19.05
CA GLY A 5 -9.69 -5.68 -20.46
C GLY A 5 -11.11 -6.14 -20.76
N GLY A 6 -12.05 -6.06 -19.81
CA GLY A 6 -13.44 -6.49 -19.98
C GLY A 6 -14.47 -5.42 -19.61
N SER A 7 -15.67 -5.52 -20.17
CA SER A 7 -16.82 -4.65 -19.88
C SER A 7 -17.60 -5.04 -18.62
N ARG A 8 -17.12 -6.02 -17.84
CA ARG A 8 -17.79 -6.47 -16.62
C ARG A 8 -17.36 -5.65 -15.39
N PRO A 9 -18.32 -5.20 -14.57
CA PRO A 9 -18.03 -4.69 -13.23
C PRO A 9 -17.27 -5.72 -12.39
N TRP A 10 -16.34 -5.29 -11.56
CA TRP A 10 -15.62 -6.17 -10.62
C TRP A 10 -16.56 -6.84 -9.60
N SER A 11 -17.65 -6.16 -9.23
CA SER A 11 -18.72 -6.68 -8.37
C SER A 11 -19.45 -7.90 -8.94
N ASP A 12 -19.38 -8.13 -10.25
CA ASP A 12 -20.01 -9.29 -10.91
C ASP A 12 -19.07 -10.51 -10.98
N VAL A 13 -17.85 -10.40 -10.47
CA VAL A 13 -16.86 -11.47 -10.49
C VAL A 13 -16.93 -12.25 -9.18
N THR A 14 -17.55 -13.43 -9.20
CA THR A 14 -17.44 -14.39 -8.10
C THR A 14 -16.03 -14.97 -8.09
N THR A 15 -15.17 -14.43 -7.24
CA THR A 15 -13.80 -14.89 -7.04
C THR A 15 -13.56 -15.14 -5.54
N ALA A 16 -12.61 -16.00 -5.20
CA ALA A 16 -12.13 -16.15 -3.83
C ALA A 16 -11.57 -14.83 -3.26
N LEU A 17 -11.26 -13.88 -4.15
CA LEU A 17 -10.83 -12.52 -3.81
C LEU A 17 -11.98 -11.52 -3.68
N ALA A 18 -13.25 -11.94 -3.78
CA ALA A 18 -14.43 -11.06 -3.72
C ALA A 18 -14.49 -10.08 -2.53
N PRO A 19 -13.85 -10.33 -1.37
CA PRO A 19 -13.79 -9.33 -0.29
C PRO A 19 -12.89 -8.11 -0.58
N LEU A 20 -11.92 -8.23 -1.49
CA LEU A 20 -10.96 -7.16 -1.80
C LEU A 20 -11.50 -6.07 -2.74
N PRO A 21 -12.26 -6.39 -3.82
CA PRO A 21 -12.91 -5.43 -4.72
C PRO A 21 -13.83 -4.42 -4.05
N ASP A 22 -14.63 -4.90 -3.09
CA ASP A 22 -15.71 -4.16 -2.46
C ASP A 22 -15.32 -3.73 -1.03
N HIS A 23 -14.05 -3.91 -0.65
CA HIS A 23 -13.53 -3.36 0.59
C HIS A 23 -13.63 -1.83 0.47
N PRO A 24 -14.42 -1.15 1.31
CA PRO A 24 -14.46 0.29 1.28
C PRO A 24 -13.05 0.79 1.62
N ASP A 25 -12.69 1.99 1.16
CA ASP A 25 -11.42 2.61 1.55
C ASP A 25 -11.58 3.13 2.99
N ASP A 26 -11.83 2.20 3.90
CA ASP A 26 -11.79 2.40 5.34
C ASP A 26 -10.36 2.87 5.58
N ASN A 27 -10.19 3.94 6.35
CA ASN A 27 -8.87 4.52 6.69
C ASN A 27 -7.91 3.54 7.40
N GLY A 28 -8.21 2.24 7.41
CA GLY A 28 -7.47 1.19 8.07
C GLY A 28 -7.59 1.33 9.58
N PRO A 29 -7.21 0.28 10.33
CA PRO A 29 -6.93 0.45 11.73
C PRO A 29 -5.70 1.34 11.90
N GLU A 30 -5.65 2.09 13.01
CA GLU A 30 -4.43 2.75 13.47
C GLU A 30 -3.31 1.69 13.60
N LEU A 31 -2.09 2.08 13.24
CA LEU A 31 -0.95 1.17 13.29
C LEU A 31 -0.12 1.48 14.54
N THR A 32 0.00 0.47 15.41
CA THR A 32 0.91 0.53 16.56
C THR A 32 2.38 0.51 16.10
N PRO A 33 3.34 0.99 16.91
CA PRO A 33 4.77 0.91 16.61
C PRO A 33 5.24 -0.49 16.20
N ILE A 34 4.72 -1.54 16.86
CA ILE A 34 5.06 -2.94 16.55
C ILE A 34 4.57 -3.32 15.15
N GLN A 35 3.37 -2.89 14.76
CA GLN A 35 2.83 -3.13 13.43
C GLN A 35 3.60 -2.33 12.36
N CYS A 36 3.98 -1.08 12.66
CA CYS A 36 4.86 -0.28 11.81
C CYS A 36 6.20 -0.98 11.55
N ALA A 37 6.83 -1.51 12.61
CA ALA A 37 8.07 -2.28 12.51
C ALA A 37 7.93 -3.55 11.65
N ALA A 38 6.78 -4.23 11.72
CA ALA A 38 6.52 -5.43 10.93
C ALA A 38 6.31 -5.13 9.43
N ILE A 39 5.81 -3.94 9.08
CA ILE A 39 5.53 -3.53 7.69
C ILE A 39 6.78 -2.99 7.00
N LEU A 40 7.64 -2.28 7.73
CA LEU A 40 8.85 -1.61 7.21
C LEU A 40 9.70 -2.45 6.24
N PRO A 41 10.10 -3.69 6.56
CA PRO A 41 10.93 -4.50 5.67
C PRO A 41 10.28 -4.73 4.30
N ARG A 42 8.95 -4.86 4.28
CA ARG A 42 8.19 -5.15 3.05
C ARG A 42 8.06 -3.94 2.13
N LEU A 43 8.15 -2.73 2.67
CA LEU A 43 8.15 -1.49 1.88
C LEU A 43 9.54 -1.13 1.36
N GLN A 44 10.59 -1.52 2.08
CA GLN A 44 11.97 -1.29 1.69
C GLN A 44 12.45 -2.26 0.60
N GLU A 45 11.88 -3.48 0.52
CA GLU A 45 12.23 -4.48 -0.50
C GLU A 45 11.92 -4.05 -1.96
N PRO A 46 10.73 -3.50 -2.30
CA PRO A 46 10.40 -3.08 -3.66
C PRO A 46 11.07 -1.77 -4.07
N ALA A 47 11.22 -0.82 -3.15
CA ALA A 47 11.81 0.49 -3.41
C ALA A 47 13.27 0.37 -3.89
N GLY A 48 14.02 -0.61 -3.36
CA GLY A 48 15.40 -0.88 -3.79
C GLY A 48 15.54 -1.56 -5.15
N ARG A 49 14.49 -2.22 -5.67
CA ARG A 49 14.54 -2.99 -6.93
C ARG A 49 13.89 -2.30 -8.12
N CYS A 50 12.92 -1.42 -7.92
CA CYS A 50 12.16 -0.82 -9.02
C CYS A 50 12.85 0.37 -9.72
N TYR A 51 14.04 0.77 -9.26
CA TYR A 51 14.74 1.94 -9.81
C TYR A 51 15.34 1.70 -11.21
N GLU A 52 15.54 0.44 -11.62
CA GLU A 52 16.11 0.10 -12.93
C GLU A 52 15.02 -0.07 -14.01
N GLY A 53 14.58 1.04 -14.60
CA GLY A 53 14.04 1.01 -15.98
C GLY A 53 12.51 1.06 -16.17
N SER A 54 11.72 1.32 -15.12
CA SER A 54 10.29 1.60 -15.27
C SER A 54 10.06 3.04 -15.75
N VAL A 55 9.50 3.21 -16.96
CA VAL A 55 9.07 4.50 -17.54
C VAL A 55 7.62 4.85 -17.17
N ASP A 56 6.92 3.99 -16.44
CA ASP A 56 5.53 4.24 -16.04
C ASP A 56 5.49 5.29 -14.91
N PRO A 57 4.94 6.50 -15.17
CA PRO A 57 4.88 7.56 -14.18
C PRO A 57 4.04 7.19 -12.95
N LEU A 58 3.04 6.32 -13.11
CA LEU A 58 2.22 5.86 -11.99
C LEU A 58 3.00 4.90 -11.09
N LEU A 59 3.79 4.01 -11.70
CA LEU A 59 4.65 3.10 -10.96
C LEU A 59 5.72 3.88 -10.17
N GLN A 60 6.35 4.89 -10.80
CA GLN A 60 7.31 5.77 -10.10
C GLN A 60 6.65 6.49 -8.92
N ARG A 61 5.46 7.06 -9.11
CA ARG A 61 4.72 7.69 -8.02
C ARG A 61 4.43 6.73 -6.87
N HIS A 62 4.01 5.50 -7.15
CA HIS A 62 3.76 4.50 -6.10
C HIS A 62 5.03 4.10 -5.34
N ILE A 63 6.19 4.08 -6.01
CA ILE A 63 7.49 3.84 -5.38
C ILE A 63 7.87 5.02 -4.47
N ASP A 64 7.65 6.25 -4.92
CA ASP A 64 7.89 7.45 -4.13
C ASP A 64 6.98 7.49 -2.89
N ASP A 65 5.68 7.23 -3.07
CA ASP A 65 4.69 7.18 -1.98
C ASP A 65 5.07 6.10 -0.95
N ALA A 66 5.49 4.90 -1.41
CA ALA A 66 5.96 3.82 -0.52
C ALA A 66 7.24 4.19 0.24
N SER A 67 8.15 4.92 -0.42
CA SER A 67 9.40 5.39 0.20
C SER A 67 9.11 6.44 1.28
N GLN A 68 8.20 7.37 1.03
CA GLN A 68 7.76 8.35 2.02
C GLN A 68 7.07 7.67 3.22
N LEU A 69 6.19 6.70 2.96
CA LEU A 69 5.55 5.93 4.03
C LEU A 69 6.55 5.18 4.89
N ALA A 70 7.59 4.59 4.30
CA ALA A 70 8.65 3.92 5.06
C ALA A 70 9.36 4.87 6.03
N VAL A 71 9.60 6.12 5.65
CA VAL A 71 10.18 7.14 6.55
C VAL A 71 9.24 7.44 7.72
N VAL A 72 7.94 7.59 7.47
CA VAL A 72 6.94 7.84 8.52
C VAL A 72 6.87 6.67 9.50
N LEU A 73 6.79 5.43 8.99
CA LEU A 73 6.76 4.24 9.84
C LEU A 73 8.02 4.11 10.71
N GLN A 74 9.19 4.44 10.16
CA GLN A 74 10.44 4.46 10.92
C GLN A 74 10.37 5.49 12.06
N LEU A 75 9.85 6.70 11.79
CA LEU A 75 9.69 7.71 12.82
C LEU A 75 8.72 7.27 13.92
N CYS A 76 7.60 6.63 13.56
CA CYS A 76 6.64 6.09 14.53
C CYS A 76 7.29 5.04 15.45
N VAL A 77 8.11 4.16 14.89
CA VAL A 77 8.88 3.16 15.66
C VAL A 77 9.91 3.83 16.57
N GLU A 78 10.68 4.78 16.05
CA GLU A 78 11.72 5.48 16.82
C GLU A 78 11.16 6.33 17.97
N LYS A 79 9.94 6.86 17.80
CA LYS A 79 9.25 7.68 18.79
C LYS A 79 8.29 6.92 19.68
N ASP A 80 8.06 5.64 19.40
CA ASP A 80 7.08 4.78 20.09
C ASP A 80 5.67 5.41 20.10
N VAL A 81 5.22 5.86 18.93
CA VAL A 81 3.88 6.48 18.74
C VAL A 81 3.08 5.76 17.66
N ASP A 82 1.77 5.71 17.86
CA ASP A 82 0.83 5.14 16.89
C ASP A 82 0.73 6.03 15.64
N LEU A 83 0.58 5.39 14.48
CA LEU A 83 0.28 6.07 13.21
C LEU A 83 -1.24 6.10 13.00
N ILE A 84 -1.78 7.32 12.91
CA ILE A 84 -3.21 7.59 12.74
C ILE A 84 -3.48 7.99 11.29
N PHE A 85 -4.44 7.33 10.66
CA PHE A 85 -4.96 7.69 9.33
C PHE A 85 -6.27 8.46 9.51
N GLY A 86 -6.29 9.73 9.09
CA GLY A 86 -7.45 10.63 9.18
C GLY A 86 -8.10 10.85 7.83
#